data_AF-A0A2H4NZP3-F1
#
_entry.id   AF-A0A2H4NZP3-F1
#
_cell.length_a   1.000
_cell.length_b   1.000
_cell.length_c   1.000
_cell.angle_alpha   90.00
_cell.angle_beta   90.00
_cell.angle_gamma   90.00
#
_symmetry.space_group_name_H-M   'P 1'
#
loop_
_entity.id
_entity.type
_entity.pdbx_description
1 polymer ?
#
loop_
_entity_poly.entity_id
_entity_poly.type
_entity_poly.pdbx_seq_one_letter_code
_entity_poly.pdbx_strand_id
1 'polypeptide(L)'
;MLNLINTFINSPLDQFESQTFFSIFTPFMDMNNFNITTFALYTFIVLFIIISLFMFTNNNNMIMGSKWFITQEMIYDTMVNTIKNQMGGKLWGFYMPFIYTFFMFILVSNLVSMIPYSFALTAQFVFIISLSFMVWLGMTIMGFYKHGLVFFALFVPQGTPLVLVPLLVLIEMMSYIMRSLSLGLRLAANVMAGHLLMIILGGLLMQFMSINILTTILGFIPLLIILCVVMLEFAIAMIQSYVWTVLMASYMKDVQYLH
;
A
#
# COMPACT_ATOMS: atom_id res chain seq x y z
N MET A 1 -25.10 -6.34 21.77
CA MET A 1 -24.48 -7.22 22.78
C MET A 1 -23.00 -7.22 22.46
N LEU A 2 -22.18 -6.43 23.15
CA LEU A 2 -20.73 -6.42 22.94
C LEU A 2 -20.24 -7.84 23.25
N ASN A 3 -19.93 -8.62 22.20
CA ASN A 3 -19.17 -9.84 22.39
C ASN A 3 -17.86 -9.42 23.03
N LEU A 4 -17.69 -9.80 24.29
CA LEU A 4 -16.43 -9.71 24.99
C LEU A 4 -15.35 -10.26 24.06
N ILE A 5 -14.39 -9.38 23.78
CA ILE A 5 -13.13 -9.61 23.08
C ILE A 5 -12.71 -11.06 23.32
N ASN A 6 -12.65 -11.86 22.25
CA ASN A 6 -11.88 -13.10 22.25
C ASN A 6 -10.44 -12.69 22.61
N THR A 7 -10.12 -12.74 23.89
CA THR A 7 -8.82 -12.34 24.44
C THR A 7 -7.76 -13.41 24.19
N PHE A 8 -8.15 -14.52 23.57
CA PHE A 8 -7.27 -15.57 23.10
C PHE A 8 -7.16 -15.50 21.57
N ILE A 9 -5.96 -15.21 21.09
CA ILE A 9 -5.59 -15.41 19.68
C ILE A 9 -5.61 -16.92 19.46
N ASN A 10 -6.67 -17.43 18.84
CA ASN A 10 -6.82 -18.86 18.55
C ASN A 10 -6.07 -19.23 17.28
N SER A 11 -5.98 -18.29 16.33
CA SER A 11 -5.22 -18.43 15.10
C SER A 11 -4.38 -17.17 14.81
N PRO A 12 -3.18 -17.31 14.19
CA PRO A 12 -2.35 -16.15 13.84
C PRO A 12 -3.00 -15.21 12.81
N LEU A 13 -4.08 -15.63 12.17
CA LEU A 13 -4.86 -14.86 11.20
C LEU A 13 -5.94 -13.98 11.85
N ASP A 14 -6.26 -14.21 13.12
CA ASP A 14 -7.34 -13.50 13.83
C ASP A 14 -7.09 -11.97 13.88
N GLN A 15 -5.84 -11.52 13.78
CA GLN A 15 -5.50 -10.08 13.72
C GLN A 15 -6.12 -9.33 12.54
N PHE A 16 -6.50 -10.03 11.47
CA PHE A 16 -7.08 -9.43 10.27
C PHE A 16 -8.62 -9.47 10.27
N GLU A 17 -9.24 -9.96 11.35
CA GLU A 17 -10.69 -10.03 11.45
C GLU A 17 -11.30 -8.62 11.52
N SER A 18 -12.23 -8.34 10.62
CA SER A 18 -12.94 -7.07 10.59
C SER A 18 -14.20 -7.15 11.45
N GLN A 19 -14.28 -6.33 12.49
CA GLN A 19 -15.42 -6.29 13.40
C GLN A 19 -16.24 -5.02 13.18
N THR A 20 -17.56 -5.11 13.33
CA THR A 20 -18.47 -3.96 13.28
C THR A 20 -18.58 -3.33 14.67
N PHE A 21 -18.22 -2.05 14.82
CA PHE A 21 -18.39 -1.31 16.08
C PHE A 21 -19.76 -0.65 16.17
N PHE A 22 -20.15 0.07 15.12
CA PHE A 22 -21.42 0.77 15.06
C PHE A 22 -22.18 0.32 13.82
N SER A 23 -23.41 -0.17 14.02
CA SER A 23 -24.27 -0.64 12.95
C SER A 23 -25.50 0.25 12.83
N ILE A 24 -25.82 0.65 11.60
CA ILE A 24 -26.98 1.45 11.24
C ILE A 24 -27.96 0.54 10.53
N PHE A 25 -29.02 0.15 11.22
CA PHE A 25 -30.08 -0.67 10.64
C PHE A 25 -31.30 0.19 10.38
N THR A 26 -31.68 0.33 9.10
CA THR A 26 -32.98 0.87 8.69
C THR A 26 -33.79 -0.22 8.00
N PRO A 27 -35.06 -0.46 8.36
CA PRO A 27 -35.85 -1.55 7.79
C PRO A 27 -36.27 -1.33 6.32
N PHE A 28 -36.10 -0.13 5.79
CA PHE A 28 -36.53 0.24 4.43
C PHE A 28 -35.43 0.12 3.35
N MET A 29 -34.15 0.19 3.74
CA MET A 29 -33.00 0.12 2.84
C MET A 29 -31.85 -0.59 3.53
N ASP A 30 -31.11 -1.42 2.79
CA ASP A 30 -29.92 -2.11 3.29
C ASP A 30 -28.75 -1.13 3.47
N MET A 31 -28.75 -0.44 4.60
CA MET A 31 -27.72 0.54 4.99
C MET A 31 -26.51 -0.11 5.69
N ASN A 32 -26.40 -1.44 5.66
CA ASN A 32 -25.31 -2.16 6.31
C ASN A 32 -23.92 -1.83 5.75
N ASN A 33 -23.84 -1.38 4.49
CA ASN A 33 -22.58 -0.97 3.87
C ASN A 33 -21.96 0.28 4.54
N PHE A 34 -22.75 1.08 5.26
CA PHE A 34 -22.27 2.28 5.97
C PHE A 34 -21.94 2.03 7.45
N ASN A 35 -21.89 0.77 7.88
CA ASN A 35 -21.52 0.43 9.24
C ASN A 35 -20.06 0.82 9.52
N ILE A 36 -19.80 1.36 10.71
CA ILE A 36 -18.44 1.67 11.15
C ILE A 36 -17.77 0.37 11.59
N THR A 37 -16.94 -0.18 10.71
CA THR A 37 -16.10 -1.34 10.96
C THR A 37 -14.72 -0.92 11.48
N THR A 38 -13.94 -1.89 11.97
CA THR A 38 -12.50 -1.69 12.26
C THR A 38 -11.79 -1.09 11.04
N PHE A 39 -12.03 -1.62 9.85
CA PHE A 39 -11.47 -1.08 8.60
C PHE A 39 -11.81 0.40 8.42
N ALA A 40 -13.08 0.79 8.55
CA ALA A 40 -13.50 2.19 8.41
C ALA A 40 -12.85 3.09 9.47
N LEU A 41 -12.80 2.65 10.73
CA LEU A 41 -12.17 3.39 11.82
C LEU A 41 -10.68 3.63 11.53
N TYR A 42 -9.94 2.60 11.11
CA TYR A 42 -8.53 2.76 10.76
C TYR A 42 -8.32 3.63 9.51
N THR A 43 -9.25 3.66 8.55
CA THR A 43 -9.15 4.63 7.43
C THR A 43 -9.29 6.07 7.92
N PHE A 44 -10.17 6.34 8.89
CA PHE A 44 -10.28 7.66 9.51
C PHE A 44 -9.05 8.02 10.32
N ILE A 45 -8.44 7.07 11.04
CA ILE A 45 -7.17 7.29 11.73
C ILE A 45 -6.07 7.66 10.74
N VAL A 46 -5.92 6.92 9.63
CA VAL A 46 -4.92 7.22 8.60
C VAL A 46 -5.16 8.62 8.01
N LEU A 47 -6.41 8.96 7.67
CA LEU A 47 -6.77 10.29 7.20
C LEU A 47 -6.40 11.38 8.22
N PHE A 48 -6.76 11.17 9.48
CA PHE A 48 -6.46 12.10 10.57
C PHE A 48 -4.96 12.28 10.73
N ILE A 49 -4.17 11.21 10.69
CA ILE A 49 -2.71 11.28 10.75
C ILE A 49 -2.17 12.10 9.59
N ILE A 50 -2.60 11.85 8.35
CA ILE A 50 -2.16 12.62 7.19
C ILE A 50 -2.49 14.12 7.35
N ILE A 51 -3.71 14.47 7.76
CA ILE A 51 -4.11 15.87 8.00
C ILE A 51 -3.26 16.47 9.12
N SER A 52 -3.09 15.74 10.22
CA SER A 52 -2.32 16.18 11.39
C SER A 52 -0.86 16.44 11.02
N LEU A 53 -0.28 15.60 10.17
CA LEU A 53 1.09 15.79 9.70
C LEU A 53 1.21 17.17 9.05
N PHE A 54 0.34 17.55 8.10
CA PHE A 54 0.46 18.85 7.42
C PHE A 54 0.03 20.05 8.27
N MET A 55 -0.96 19.88 9.16
CA MET A 55 -1.45 20.97 10.00
C MET A 55 -0.50 21.31 11.15
N PHE A 56 0.08 20.31 11.82
CA PHE A 56 0.96 20.54 12.96
C PHE A 56 2.40 20.89 12.57
N THR A 57 2.87 20.50 11.39
CA THR A 57 4.21 20.86 10.93
C THR A 57 4.31 22.33 10.54
N ASN A 58 3.19 22.93 10.14
CA ASN A 58 3.10 24.30 9.73
C ASN A 58 3.20 25.24 10.94
N ASN A 59 4.30 25.99 11.03
CA ASN A 59 4.56 26.92 12.12
C ASN A 59 3.93 28.30 11.81
N ASN A 60 2.60 28.41 11.92
CA ASN A 60 1.84 29.64 11.66
C ASN A 60 2.18 30.33 10.31
N ASN A 61 2.36 29.56 9.24
CA ASN A 61 2.73 30.06 7.91
C ASN A 61 4.03 30.88 7.87
N MET A 62 4.95 30.67 8.82
CA MET A 62 6.29 31.26 8.74
C MET A 62 7.05 30.71 7.52
N ILE A 63 7.85 31.59 6.89
CA ILE A 63 8.69 31.24 5.73
C ILE A 63 9.77 30.20 6.11
N MET A 64 10.29 30.30 7.34
CA MET A 64 11.24 29.31 7.85
C MET A 64 10.47 28.10 8.39
N GLY A 65 10.60 26.97 7.69
CA GLY A 65 10.00 25.70 8.09
C GLY A 65 10.50 25.20 9.45
N SER A 66 9.62 24.54 10.21
CA SER A 66 9.98 23.85 11.45
C SER A 66 10.80 22.59 11.16
N LYS A 67 11.47 22.02 12.17
CA LYS A 67 12.20 20.73 12.00
C LYS A 67 11.31 19.59 11.49
N TRP A 68 10.03 19.61 11.86
CA TRP A 68 9.04 18.64 11.38
C TRP A 68 8.61 18.91 9.95
N PHE A 69 8.57 20.18 9.52
CA PHE A 69 8.31 20.54 8.14
C PHE A 69 9.40 20.01 7.18
N ILE A 70 10.67 20.00 7.62
CA ILE A 70 11.79 19.47 6.83
C ILE A 70 11.53 18.02 6.38
N THR A 71 10.94 17.17 7.24
CA THR A 71 10.69 15.77 6.85
C THR A 71 9.66 15.67 5.72
N GLN A 72 8.64 16.52 5.74
CA GLN A 72 7.64 16.59 4.67
C GLN A 72 8.21 17.15 3.37
N GLU A 73 9.06 18.18 3.48
CA GLU A 73 9.76 18.76 2.34
C GLU A 73 10.67 17.72 1.67
N MET A 74 11.44 16.96 2.44
CA MET A 74 12.26 15.85 1.90
C MET A 74 11.40 14.78 1.21
N ILE A 75 10.27 14.40 1.80
CA ILE A 75 9.33 13.45 1.18
C ILE A 75 8.77 14.01 -0.12
N TYR A 76 8.40 15.28 -0.14
CA TYR A 76 7.88 15.96 -1.33
C TYR A 76 8.94 16.04 -2.44
N ASP A 77 10.15 16.49 -2.12
CA ASP A 77 11.24 16.63 -3.09
C ASP A 77 11.68 15.29 -3.68
N THR A 78 11.76 14.24 -2.86
CA THR A 78 12.05 12.89 -3.36
C THR A 78 10.95 12.39 -4.29
N MET A 79 9.68 12.65 -3.99
CA MET A 79 8.55 12.33 -4.88
C MET A 79 8.58 13.13 -6.18
N VAL A 80 8.85 14.44 -6.12
CA VAL A 80 8.96 15.27 -7.33
C VAL A 80 10.09 14.77 -8.23
N ASN A 81 11.27 14.52 -7.66
CA ASN A 81 12.43 14.07 -8.43
C ASN A 81 12.18 12.69 -9.05
N THR A 82 11.57 11.76 -8.32
CA THR A 82 11.28 10.41 -8.81
C THR A 82 10.24 10.42 -9.92
N ILE A 83 9.12 11.14 -9.75
CA ILE A 83 8.08 11.27 -10.76
C ILE A 83 8.62 11.98 -12.01
N LYS A 84 9.38 13.06 -11.84
CA LYS A 84 10.00 13.80 -12.94
C LYS A 84 10.97 12.92 -13.74
N ASN A 85 11.78 12.11 -13.06
CA ASN A 85 12.73 11.21 -13.73
C ASN A 85 12.03 10.05 -14.43
N GLN A 86 10.95 9.51 -13.85
CA GLN A 86 10.24 8.37 -14.44
C GLN A 86 9.36 8.79 -15.61
N MET A 87 8.45 9.76 -15.40
CA MET A 87 7.51 10.22 -16.44
C MET A 87 8.18 11.11 -17.47
N GLY A 88 9.01 12.07 -17.02
CA GLY A 88 9.57 13.10 -17.89
C GLY A 88 8.53 13.98 -18.59
N GLY A 89 8.97 14.72 -19.61
CA GLY A 89 8.11 15.49 -20.50
C GLY A 89 7.52 16.77 -19.90
N LYS A 90 6.42 17.27 -20.48
CA LYS A 90 5.80 18.56 -20.12
C LYS A 90 4.68 18.44 -19.08
N LEU A 91 4.11 17.24 -18.92
CA LEU A 91 2.88 17.00 -18.17
C LEU A 91 3.07 16.31 -16.80
N TRP A 92 4.30 15.97 -16.41
CA TRP A 92 4.56 15.27 -15.14
C TRP A 92 3.96 15.99 -13.92
N GLY A 93 3.98 17.32 -13.91
CA GLY A 93 3.43 18.12 -12.81
C GLY A 93 1.92 17.98 -12.61
N PHE A 94 1.16 17.67 -13.67
CA PHE A 94 -0.30 17.51 -13.57
C PHE A 94 -0.69 16.23 -12.83
N TYR A 95 0.08 15.14 -13.01
CA TYR A 95 -0.20 13.85 -12.38
C TYR A 95 0.46 13.68 -11.01
N MET A 96 1.33 14.63 -10.64
CA MET A 96 2.07 14.60 -9.39
C MET A 96 1.15 14.50 -8.16
N PRO A 97 0.07 15.31 -8.00
CA PRO A 97 -0.80 15.23 -6.82
C PRO A 97 -1.43 13.84 -6.67
N PHE A 98 -1.86 13.23 -7.78
CA PHE A 98 -2.45 11.90 -7.78
C PHE A 98 -1.46 10.84 -7.27
N ILE A 99 -0.24 10.80 -7.82
CA ILE A 99 0.78 9.84 -7.40
C ILE A 99 1.19 10.08 -5.92
N TYR A 100 1.30 11.35 -5.51
CA TYR A 100 1.64 11.72 -4.14
C TYR A 100 0.59 11.26 -3.12
N THR A 101 -0.71 11.34 -3.45
CA THR A 101 -1.77 10.87 -2.55
C THR A 101 -1.68 9.36 -2.29
N PHE A 102 -1.42 8.54 -3.32
CA PHE A 102 -1.19 7.10 -3.12
C PHE A 102 0.03 6.83 -2.27
N PHE A 103 1.12 7.57 -2.50
CA PHE A 103 2.33 7.44 -1.70
C PHE A 103 2.03 7.63 -0.21
N MET A 104 1.44 8.78 0.13
CA MET A 104 1.16 9.15 1.52
C MET A 104 0.16 8.19 2.17
N PHE A 105 -0.87 7.77 1.42
CA PHE A 105 -1.83 6.79 1.91
C PHE A 105 -1.15 5.45 2.24
N ILE A 106 -0.38 4.87 1.31
CA ILE A 106 0.27 3.56 1.50
C ILE A 106 1.34 3.65 2.59
N LEU A 107 2.14 4.72 2.61
CA LEU A 107 3.18 4.92 3.62
C LEU A 107 2.57 5.02 5.02
N VAL A 108 1.59 5.89 5.23
CA VAL A 108 1.00 6.08 6.57
C VAL A 108 0.23 4.85 7.01
N SER A 109 -0.54 4.20 6.13
CA SER A 109 -1.26 2.98 6.48
C SER A 109 -0.31 1.83 6.85
N ASN A 110 0.79 1.62 6.13
CA ASN A 110 1.78 0.62 6.48
C ASN A 110 2.49 0.93 7.81
N LEU A 111 2.81 2.20 8.08
CA LEU A 111 3.45 2.59 9.35
C LEU A 111 2.51 2.45 10.54
N VAL A 112 1.23 2.80 10.37
CA VAL A 112 0.19 2.58 11.40
C VAL A 112 0.06 1.09 11.70
N SER A 113 0.14 0.24 10.68
CA SER A 113 0.11 -1.22 10.80
C SER A 113 1.24 -1.77 11.67
N MET A 114 2.41 -1.13 11.71
CA MET A 114 3.53 -1.61 12.53
C MET A 114 3.32 -1.43 14.04
N ILE A 115 2.32 -0.65 14.46
CA ILE A 115 2.00 -0.47 15.88
C ILE A 115 1.41 -1.78 16.41
N PRO A 116 1.89 -2.32 17.55
CA PRO A 116 1.33 -3.53 18.13
C PRO A 116 -0.15 -3.33 18.47
N TYR A 117 -0.97 -4.37 18.27
CA TYR A 117 -2.43 -4.32 18.40
C TYR A 117 -3.13 -3.40 17.41
N SER A 118 -2.47 -3.02 16.31
CA SER A 118 -3.12 -2.31 15.20
C SER A 118 -3.62 -3.25 14.11
N PHE A 119 -4.46 -2.71 13.23
CA PHE A 119 -5.02 -3.41 12.08
C PHE A 119 -4.34 -2.97 10.78
N ALA A 120 -3.94 -3.94 9.96
CA ALA A 120 -3.30 -3.70 8.67
C ALA A 120 -4.33 -3.45 7.56
N LEU A 121 -4.55 -2.19 7.18
CA LEU A 121 -5.47 -1.88 6.08
C LEU A 121 -4.98 -2.44 4.73
N THR A 122 -3.67 -2.36 4.49
CA THR A 122 -3.04 -2.75 3.23
C THR A 122 -2.89 -4.26 3.07
N ALA A 123 -3.06 -5.05 4.14
CA ALA A 123 -3.10 -6.51 4.06
C ALA A 123 -4.43 -7.05 3.47
N GLN A 124 -5.49 -6.22 3.43
CA GLN A 124 -6.77 -6.61 2.88
C GLN A 124 -6.71 -6.67 1.35
N PHE A 125 -6.58 -7.90 0.82
CA PHE A 125 -6.44 -8.16 -0.62
C PHE A 125 -7.54 -7.52 -1.46
N VAL A 126 -8.80 -7.62 -1.00
CA VAL A 126 -9.96 -7.08 -1.74
C VAL A 126 -9.78 -5.58 -1.99
N PHE A 127 -9.38 -4.83 -0.96
CA PHE A 127 -9.20 -3.39 -1.04
C PHE A 127 -8.04 -3.01 -1.97
N ILE A 128 -6.85 -3.57 -1.75
CA ILE A 128 -5.65 -3.19 -2.50
C ILE A 128 -5.67 -3.67 -3.96
N ILE A 129 -6.20 -4.86 -4.24
CA ILE A 129 -6.37 -5.33 -5.62
C ILE A 129 -7.41 -4.46 -6.34
N SER A 130 -8.53 -4.13 -5.70
CA SER A 130 -9.53 -3.21 -6.27
C SER A 130 -8.93 -1.84 -6.56
N LEU A 131 -8.10 -1.31 -5.64
CA LEU A 131 -7.41 -0.03 -5.82
C LEU A 131 -6.48 -0.06 -7.05
N SER A 132 -5.66 -1.11 -7.15
CA SER A 132 -4.74 -1.29 -8.27
C SER A 132 -5.47 -1.44 -9.61
N PHE A 133 -6.60 -2.17 -9.60
CA PHE A 133 -7.43 -2.35 -10.78
C PHE A 133 -8.09 -1.05 -11.21
N MET A 134 -8.59 -0.23 -10.28
CA MET A 134 -9.17 1.07 -10.58
C MET A 134 -8.15 2.04 -11.18
N VAL A 135 -6.92 2.06 -10.67
CA VAL A 135 -5.88 2.92 -11.26
C VAL A 135 -5.52 2.44 -12.67
N TRP A 136 -5.35 1.13 -12.87
CA TRP A 136 -5.09 0.58 -14.19
C TRP A 136 -6.21 0.92 -15.19
N LEU A 137 -7.47 0.75 -14.80
CA LEU A 137 -8.62 1.17 -15.61
C LEU A 137 -8.55 2.66 -15.93
N GLY A 138 -8.31 3.52 -14.95
CA GLY A 138 -8.15 4.96 -15.18
C GLY A 138 -7.05 5.29 -16.18
N MET A 139 -5.90 4.62 -16.09
CA MET A 139 -4.80 4.76 -17.04
C MET A 139 -5.17 4.29 -18.44
N THR A 140 -5.85 3.14 -18.59
CA THR A 140 -6.30 2.67 -19.91
C THR A 140 -7.28 3.61 -20.58
N ILE A 141 -8.29 4.08 -19.85
CA ILE A 141 -9.29 5.02 -20.35
C ILE A 141 -8.61 6.32 -20.79
N MET A 142 -7.65 6.82 -20.01
CA MET A 142 -6.88 7.99 -20.37
C MET A 142 -6.02 7.77 -21.63
N GLY A 143 -5.43 6.60 -21.80
CA GLY A 143 -4.67 6.21 -23.00
C GLY A 143 -5.52 6.22 -24.26
N PHE A 144 -6.70 5.60 -24.20
CA PHE A 144 -7.67 5.61 -25.29
C PHE A 144 -8.18 7.02 -25.60
N TYR A 145 -8.43 7.85 -24.58
CA TYR A 145 -8.87 9.22 -24.79
C TYR A 145 -7.81 10.06 -25.51
N LYS A 146 -6.52 9.87 -25.19
CA LYS A 146 -5.43 10.67 -25.75
C LYS A 146 -5.01 10.23 -27.15
N HIS A 147 -4.91 8.93 -27.40
CA HIS A 147 -4.31 8.36 -28.62
C HIS A 147 -5.31 7.60 -29.50
N GLY A 148 -6.55 7.38 -29.04
CA GLY A 148 -7.57 6.64 -29.78
C GLY A 148 -7.14 5.22 -30.12
N LEU A 149 -7.31 4.83 -31.38
CA LEU A 149 -6.91 3.50 -31.89
C LEU A 149 -5.38 3.31 -31.96
N VAL A 150 -4.59 4.39 -31.95
CA VAL A 150 -3.12 4.33 -31.96
C VAL A 150 -2.59 3.80 -30.61
N PHE A 151 -3.41 3.78 -29.56
CA PHE A 151 -3.04 3.18 -28.28
C PHE A 151 -2.60 1.71 -28.41
N PHE A 152 -3.16 0.95 -29.35
CA PHE A 152 -2.76 -0.43 -29.59
C PHE A 152 -1.32 -0.59 -30.11
N ALA A 153 -0.70 0.50 -30.60
CA ALA A 153 0.72 0.49 -30.96
C ALA A 153 1.62 0.17 -29.75
N LEU A 154 1.15 0.44 -28.53
CA LEU A 154 1.87 0.10 -27.29
C LEU A 154 2.14 -1.41 -27.15
N PHE A 155 1.30 -2.26 -27.75
CA PHE A 155 1.46 -3.71 -27.66
C PHE A 155 2.40 -4.29 -28.73
N VAL A 156 2.88 -3.46 -29.67
CA VAL A 156 3.77 -3.90 -30.75
C VAL A 156 5.15 -3.28 -30.55
N PRO A 157 6.15 -4.04 -30.07
CA PRO A 157 7.49 -3.52 -29.95
C PRO A 157 8.14 -3.27 -31.32
N GLN A 158 8.98 -2.24 -31.39
CA GLN A 158 9.61 -1.81 -32.63
C GLN A 158 10.65 -2.84 -33.11
N GLY A 159 10.67 -3.09 -34.43
CA GLY A 159 11.70 -3.92 -35.08
C GLY A 159 11.44 -5.44 -35.10
N THR A 160 10.24 -5.91 -34.74
CA THR A 160 9.94 -7.36 -34.76
C THR A 160 9.50 -7.86 -36.14
N PRO A 161 9.93 -9.07 -36.55
CA PRO A 161 9.51 -9.67 -37.82
C PRO A 161 7.99 -9.93 -37.84
N LEU A 162 7.34 -9.65 -38.97
CA LEU A 162 5.88 -9.60 -39.12
C LEU A 162 5.16 -10.90 -38.73
N VAL A 163 5.84 -12.05 -38.86
CA VAL A 163 5.33 -13.38 -38.51
C VAL A 163 5.13 -13.55 -37.00
N LEU A 164 5.97 -12.90 -36.17
CA LEU A 164 5.95 -13.09 -34.71
C LEU A 164 5.00 -12.12 -33.98
N VAL A 165 4.52 -11.09 -34.69
CA VAL A 165 3.72 -10.00 -34.13
C VAL A 165 2.46 -10.50 -33.41
N PRO A 166 1.64 -11.43 -33.97
CA PRO A 166 0.40 -11.85 -33.30
C PRO A 166 0.63 -12.52 -31.93
N LEU A 167 1.68 -13.32 -31.81
CA LEU A 167 2.04 -13.98 -30.55
C LEU A 167 2.49 -12.93 -29.51
N LEU A 168 3.28 -11.96 -29.94
CA LEU A 168 3.84 -10.92 -29.06
C LEU A 168 2.78 -9.97 -28.53
N VAL A 169 1.83 -9.57 -29.38
CA VAL A 169 0.68 -8.75 -28.96
C VAL A 169 -0.15 -9.45 -27.88
N LEU A 170 -0.36 -10.77 -28.01
CA LEU A 170 -1.12 -11.53 -27.02
C LEU A 170 -0.39 -11.59 -25.67
N ILE A 171 0.93 -11.82 -25.68
CA ILE A 171 1.74 -11.84 -24.45
C ILE A 171 1.81 -10.44 -23.82
N GLU A 172 1.97 -9.38 -24.62
CA GLU A 172 2.05 -8.01 -24.09
C GLU A 172 0.70 -7.54 -23.54
N MET A 173 -0.43 -7.92 -24.17
CA MET A 173 -1.77 -7.68 -23.62
C MET A 173 -1.94 -8.37 -22.26
N MET A 174 -1.52 -9.64 -22.16
CA MET A 174 -1.57 -10.38 -20.89
C MET A 174 -0.67 -9.74 -19.84
N SER A 175 0.57 -9.39 -20.20
CA SER A 175 1.52 -8.68 -19.34
C SER A 175 0.94 -7.37 -18.82
N TYR A 176 0.28 -6.60 -19.68
CA TYR A 176 -0.32 -5.32 -19.34
C TYR A 176 -1.49 -5.43 -18.35
N ILE A 177 -2.32 -6.49 -18.43
CA ILE A 177 -3.37 -6.76 -17.43
C ILE A 177 -2.75 -7.25 -16.12
N MET A 178 -1.80 -8.20 -16.19
CA MET A 178 -1.12 -8.76 -15.02
C MET A 178 -0.34 -7.72 -14.22
N ARG A 179 0.10 -6.64 -14.87
CA ARG A 179 0.72 -5.47 -14.26
C ARG A 179 -0.17 -4.82 -13.19
N SER A 180 -1.48 -4.71 -13.43
CA SER A 180 -2.43 -4.18 -12.46
C SER A 180 -2.57 -5.10 -11.25
N LEU A 181 -2.81 -6.39 -11.49
CA LEU A 181 -3.01 -7.35 -10.41
C LEU A 181 -1.75 -7.51 -9.56
N SER A 182 -0.57 -7.60 -10.20
CA SER A 182 0.70 -7.79 -9.52
C SER A 182 1.09 -6.62 -8.63
N LEU A 183 0.77 -5.37 -9.01
CA LEU A 183 1.05 -4.20 -8.20
C LEU A 183 0.28 -4.25 -6.86
N GLY A 184 -1.02 -4.56 -6.90
CA GLY A 184 -1.86 -4.72 -5.72
C GLY A 184 -1.46 -5.92 -4.86
N LEU A 185 -1.32 -7.08 -5.50
CA LEU A 185 -0.96 -8.33 -4.82
C LEU A 185 0.39 -8.22 -4.12
N ARG A 186 1.37 -7.53 -4.72
CA ARG A 186 2.69 -7.32 -4.11
C ARG A 186 2.59 -6.59 -2.77
N LEU A 187 1.85 -5.48 -2.73
CA LEU A 187 1.70 -4.70 -1.49
C LEU A 187 0.98 -5.53 -0.42
N ALA A 188 -0.15 -6.15 -0.77
CA ALA A 188 -0.96 -6.91 0.19
C ALA A 188 -0.23 -8.15 0.72
N ALA A 189 0.42 -8.91 -0.16
CA ALA A 189 1.15 -10.11 0.22
C ALA A 189 2.35 -9.81 1.12
N ASN A 190 3.10 -8.74 0.83
CA ASN A 190 4.26 -8.36 1.65
C ASN A 190 3.83 -7.96 3.06
N VAL A 191 2.81 -7.09 3.19
CA VAL A 191 2.30 -6.68 4.51
C VAL A 191 1.68 -7.86 5.26
N MET A 192 0.88 -8.70 4.59
CA MET A 192 0.29 -9.87 5.24
C MET A 192 1.36 -10.86 5.71
N ALA A 193 2.34 -11.17 4.87
CA ALA A 193 3.41 -12.13 5.19
C ALA A 193 4.28 -11.64 6.35
N GLY A 194 4.66 -10.36 6.36
CA GLY A 194 5.46 -9.78 7.44
C GLY A 194 4.73 -9.81 8.79
N HIS A 195 3.45 -9.41 8.80
CA HIS A 195 2.60 -9.49 9.99
C HIS A 195 2.39 -10.91 10.50
N LEU A 196 2.16 -11.86 9.60
CA LEU A 196 1.99 -13.27 9.95
C LEU A 196 3.30 -13.86 10.49
N LEU A 197 4.44 -13.51 9.89
CA LEU A 197 5.77 -13.91 10.35
C LEU A 197 6.03 -13.43 11.79
N MET A 198 5.74 -12.16 12.09
CA MET A 198 5.94 -11.60 13.44
C MET A 198 5.11 -12.31 14.50
N ILE A 199 3.83 -12.61 14.21
CA ILE A 199 2.96 -13.32 15.17
C ILE A 199 3.39 -14.77 15.37
N ILE A 200 3.72 -15.49 14.29
CA ILE A 200 4.14 -16.89 14.40
C ILE A 200 5.45 -17.00 15.19
N LEU A 201 6.43 -16.15 14.90
CA LEU A 201 7.69 -16.13 15.66
C LEU A 201 7.46 -15.71 17.12
N GLY A 202 6.59 -14.72 17.37
CA GLY A 202 6.25 -14.27 18.71
C GLY A 202 5.57 -15.36 19.54
N GLY A 203 4.63 -16.10 18.94
CA GLY A 203 3.98 -17.25 19.56
C GLY A 203 4.95 -18.39 19.87
N LEU A 204 5.84 -18.73 18.92
CA LEU A 204 6.88 -19.73 19.11
C LEU A 204 7.83 -19.35 20.26
N LEU A 205 8.24 -18.08 20.33
CA LEU A 205 9.06 -17.56 21.42
C LEU A 205 8.38 -17.68 22.77
N MET A 206 7.10 -17.30 22.86
CA MET A 206 6.34 -17.36 24.10
C MET A 206 6.29 -18.80 24.62
N GLN A 207 6.03 -19.77 23.73
CA GLN A 207 6.04 -21.19 24.09
C GLN A 207 7.44 -21.66 24.51
N PHE A 208 8.49 -21.28 23.79
CA PHE A 208 9.88 -21.65 24.12
C PHE A 208 10.33 -21.13 25.49
N MET A 209 10.00 -19.87 25.80
CA MET A 209 10.32 -19.22 27.07
C MET A 209 9.58 -19.83 28.27
N SER A 210 8.42 -20.44 28.03
CA SER A 210 7.56 -21.02 29.07
C SER A 210 8.00 -22.40 29.58
N ILE A 211 8.97 -23.05 28.92
CA ILE A 211 9.35 -24.44 29.23
C ILE A 211 10.10 -24.54 30.56
N ASN A 212 11.22 -23.83 30.73
CA ASN A 212 12.10 -23.90 31.90
C ASN A 212 12.83 -22.57 32.10
N ILE A 213 13.34 -22.31 33.31
CA ILE A 213 14.09 -21.06 33.60
C ILE A 213 15.34 -20.88 32.70
N LEU A 214 15.98 -21.98 32.30
CA LEU A 214 17.13 -21.96 31.39
C LEU A 214 16.72 -21.53 29.97
N THR A 215 15.56 -21.96 29.48
CA THR A 215 15.05 -21.54 28.17
C THR A 215 14.63 -20.08 28.19
N THR A 216 14.19 -19.56 29.35
CA THR A 216 13.95 -18.13 29.54
C THR A 216 15.21 -17.28 29.34
N ILE A 217 16.35 -17.74 29.87
CA ILE A 217 17.64 -17.05 29.68
C ILE A 217 18.17 -17.20 28.25
N LEU A 218 18.03 -18.38 27.64
CA LEU A 218 18.48 -18.59 26.25
C LEU A 218 17.60 -17.87 25.22
N GLY A 219 16.33 -17.64 25.51
CA GLY A 219 15.41 -17.05 24.55
C GLY A 219 15.65 -15.57 24.27
N PHE A 220 16.54 -14.88 25.00
CA PHE A 220 17.00 -13.54 24.64
C PHE A 220 17.63 -13.51 23.22
N ILE A 221 18.23 -14.63 22.78
CA ILE A 221 18.79 -14.75 21.43
C ILE A 221 17.70 -14.67 20.36
N PRO A 222 16.67 -15.55 20.34
CA PRO A 222 15.60 -15.44 19.36
C PRO A 222 14.70 -14.22 19.54
N LEU A 223 14.65 -13.58 20.73
CA LEU A 223 14.04 -12.26 20.89
C LEU A 223 14.76 -11.19 20.05
N LEU A 224 16.10 -11.21 20.03
CA LEU A 224 16.90 -10.31 19.19
C LEU A 224 16.63 -10.53 17.70
N ILE A 225 16.41 -11.78 17.28
CA ILE A 225 16.00 -12.11 15.91
C ILE A 225 14.66 -11.45 15.57
N ILE A 226 13.65 -11.54 16.44
CA ILE A 226 12.36 -10.86 16.20
C ILE A 226 12.54 -9.35 16.11
N LEU A 227 13.36 -8.75 16.98
CA LEU A 227 13.67 -7.33 16.89
C LEU A 227 14.25 -6.96 15.52
N CYS A 228 15.18 -7.76 14.99
CA CYS A 228 15.71 -7.57 13.65
C CYS A 228 14.63 -7.73 12.56
N VAL A 229 13.70 -8.67 12.70
CA VAL A 229 12.57 -8.84 11.76
C VAL A 229 11.64 -7.63 11.79
N VAL A 230 11.35 -7.07 12.96
CA VAL A 230 10.52 -5.84 13.08
C VAL A 230 11.20 -4.66 12.37
N MET A 231 12.52 -4.50 12.54
CA MET A 231 13.29 -3.45 11.85
C MET A 231 13.28 -3.66 10.32
N LEU A 232 13.41 -4.91 9.87
CA LEU A 232 13.31 -5.26 8.46
C LEU A 232 11.91 -4.92 7.91
N GLU A 233 10.85 -5.24 8.65
CA GLU A 233 9.48 -4.98 8.22
C GLU A 233 9.19 -3.49 8.10
N PHE A 234 9.73 -2.65 9.00
CA PHE A 234 9.69 -1.20 8.87
C PHE A 234 10.33 -0.71 7.57
N ALA A 235 11.46 -1.29 7.17
CA ALA A 235 12.12 -0.95 5.92
C ALA A 235 11.29 -1.40 4.71
N ILE A 236 10.75 -2.62 4.72
CA ILE A 236 9.88 -3.15 3.67
C ILE A 236 8.63 -2.26 3.53
N ALA A 237 8.00 -1.87 4.64
CA ALA A 237 6.81 -1.02 4.67
C ALA A 237 7.02 0.31 3.91
N MET A 238 8.17 0.97 4.11
CA MET A 238 8.53 2.20 3.40
C MET A 238 8.93 1.96 1.94
N ILE A 239 9.64 0.87 1.65
CA ILE A 239 10.05 0.53 0.29
C ILE A 239 8.83 0.19 -0.57
N GLN A 240 7.81 -0.47 -0.04
CA GLN A 240 6.62 -0.83 -0.82
C GLN A 240 5.82 0.39 -1.29
N SER A 241 5.68 1.43 -0.47
CA SER A 241 5.02 2.68 -0.90
C SER A 241 5.81 3.38 -2.01
N TYR A 242 7.15 3.35 -1.93
CA TYR A 242 8.02 3.88 -2.97
C TYR A 242 7.97 3.06 -4.28
N VAL A 243 8.01 1.73 -4.19
CA VAL A 243 7.90 0.87 -5.39
C VAL A 243 6.54 1.07 -6.07
N TRP A 244 5.48 1.27 -5.28
CA TRP A 244 4.16 1.61 -5.82
C TRP A 244 4.21 2.88 -6.67
N THR A 245 4.78 3.97 -6.14
CA THR A 245 4.83 5.26 -6.87
C THR A 245 5.69 5.18 -8.12
N VAL A 246 6.83 4.51 -8.06
CA VAL A 246 7.73 4.36 -9.21
C VAL A 246 7.05 3.59 -10.34
N LEU A 247 6.40 2.46 -10.03
CA LEU A 247 5.69 1.68 -11.04
C LEU A 247 4.50 2.45 -11.62
N MET A 248 3.74 3.14 -10.78
CA MET A 248 2.62 3.98 -11.21
C MET A 248 3.09 5.11 -12.14
N ALA A 249 4.20 5.79 -11.80
CA ALA A 249 4.81 6.80 -12.65
C ALA A 249 5.29 6.22 -13.99
N SER A 250 5.91 5.03 -13.98
CA SER A 250 6.31 4.32 -15.19
C SER A 250 5.10 3.96 -16.07
N TYR A 251 3.99 3.52 -15.47
CA TYR A 251 2.79 3.14 -16.22
C TYR A 251 2.08 4.36 -16.81
N MET A 252 2.05 5.46 -16.07
CA MET A 252 1.58 6.75 -16.59
C MET A 252 2.44 7.24 -17.76
N LYS A 253 3.76 7.01 -17.73
CA LYS A 253 4.66 7.34 -18.85
C LYS A 253 4.27 6.57 -20.13
N ASP A 254 4.15 5.24 -20.03
CA ASP A 254 3.82 4.37 -21.17
C ASP A 254 2.50 4.79 -21.84
N VAL A 255 1.51 5.18 -21.03
CA VAL A 255 0.19 5.62 -21.53
C VAL A 255 0.26 7.02 -22.16
N GLN A 256 1.09 7.92 -21.61
CA GLN A 256 1.16 9.30 -22.09
C GLN A 256 2.03 9.46 -23.35
N TYR A 257 3.16 8.76 -23.38
CA TYR A 257 4.16 8.83 -24.44
C TYR A 257 4.25 7.45 -25.05
N LEU A 258 3.54 7.24 -26.16
CA LEU A 258 3.67 6.03 -26.96
C LEU A 258 5.11 5.94 -27.48
N HIS A 259 5.72 4.75 -27.35
CA HIS A 259 7.08 4.48 -27.81
C HIS A 259 7.18 4.46 -29.33
#